data_AF-A0AAV5LEC0-F1
#
_entry.id   AF-A0AAV5LEC0-F1
#
_cell.length_a   1.000
_cell.length_b   1.000
_cell.length_c   1.000
_cell.angle_alpha   90.00
_cell.angle_beta   90.00
_cell.angle_gamma   90.00
#
_symmetry.space_group_name_H-M   'P 1'
#
loop_
_entity.id
_entity.type
_entity.pdbx_description
1 polymer ?
#
loop_
_entity_poly.entity_id
_entity_poly.type
_entity_poly.pdbx_seq_one_letter_code
_entity_poly.pdbx_strand_id
1 'polypeptide(L)'
;MGNCFSFSISVDQPVSRSWDCVAGQARYICKLEQNLQALKAEAKRLTEQRDDVNRRVLLAKEQLMEPLKKIEGWLERVEKDIKEAEQIIEDAPAQINNLCLGGYFSKSCCSSYKFGKKSSTKDYKKIHI
;
A
#
# COMPACT_ATOMS: atom_id res chain seq x y z
N MET A 1 -18.35 -40.42 -37.59
CA MET A 1 -18.74 -40.33 -36.17
C MET A 1 -17.55 -39.83 -35.38
N GLY A 2 -17.45 -38.53 -35.15
CA GLY A 2 -16.41 -37.93 -34.30
C GLY A 2 -17.10 -37.34 -33.08
N ASN A 3 -16.83 -37.89 -31.90
CA ASN A 3 -17.32 -37.32 -30.64
C ASN A 3 -16.16 -36.58 -29.97
N CYS A 4 -16.18 -35.25 -30.04
CA CYS A 4 -15.31 -34.39 -29.26
C CYS A 4 -15.77 -34.48 -27.81
N PHE A 5 -15.06 -35.24 -26.98
CA PHE A 5 -15.25 -35.15 -25.53
C PHE A 5 -14.64 -33.84 -25.03
N SER A 6 -15.50 -32.84 -24.90
CA SER A 6 -15.21 -31.60 -24.20
C SER A 6 -14.91 -31.93 -22.74
N PHE A 7 -13.63 -31.91 -22.36
CA PHE A 7 -13.27 -31.86 -20.94
C PHE A 7 -13.59 -30.45 -20.45
N SER A 8 -14.77 -30.28 -19.83
CA SER A 8 -15.06 -29.08 -19.03
C SER A 8 -14.17 -29.13 -17.80
N ILE A 9 -12.97 -28.54 -17.90
CA ILE A 9 -12.16 -28.22 -16.73
C ILE A 9 -12.94 -27.13 -15.99
N SER A 10 -13.59 -27.47 -14.88
CA SER A 10 -14.10 -26.46 -13.95
C SER A 10 -12.88 -25.80 -13.29
N VAL A 11 -12.57 -24.58 -13.72
CA VAL A 11 -11.45 -23.75 -13.25
C VAL A 11 -11.88 -22.85 -12.07
N ASP A 12 -13.02 -23.11 -11.42
CA ASP A 12 -13.71 -22.01 -10.70
C ASP A 12 -13.43 -21.83 -9.20
N GLN A 13 -12.51 -22.57 -8.57
CA GLN A 13 -12.29 -22.44 -7.11
C GLN A 13 -10.86 -22.14 -6.61
N PRO A 14 -9.76 -22.59 -7.26
CA PRO A 14 -8.41 -22.20 -6.82
C PRO A 14 -7.89 -20.93 -7.50
N VAL A 15 -8.32 -20.63 -8.74
CA VAL A 15 -7.91 -19.44 -9.50
C VAL A 15 -8.57 -18.17 -8.97
N SER A 16 -9.84 -18.24 -8.55
CA SER A 16 -10.57 -17.11 -7.95
C SER A 16 -9.87 -16.58 -6.70
N ARG A 17 -9.45 -17.46 -5.79
CA ARG A 17 -8.78 -17.07 -4.53
C ARG A 17 -7.43 -16.38 -4.74
N SER A 18 -6.65 -16.77 -5.76
CA SER A 18 -5.40 -16.08 -6.09
C SER A 18 -5.65 -14.69 -6.70
N TRP A 19 -6.70 -14.54 -7.51
CA TRP A 19 -7.10 -13.23 -8.06
C TRP A 19 -7.63 -12.29 -6.98
N ASP A 20 -8.41 -12.81 -6.03
CA ASP A 20 -8.92 -12.02 -4.90
C ASP A 20 -7.78 -11.45 -4.05
N CYS A 21 -6.73 -12.24 -3.83
CA CYS A 21 -5.53 -11.81 -3.12
C CYS A 21 -4.78 -10.70 -3.87
N VAL A 22 -4.53 -10.89 -5.16
CA VAL A 22 -3.85 -9.90 -6.02
C VAL A 22 -4.68 -8.60 -6.12
N ALA A 23 -6.00 -8.71 -6.30
CA ALA A 23 -6.89 -7.56 -6.37
C ALA A 23 -6.95 -6.80 -5.04
N GLY A 24 -6.95 -7.50 -3.91
CA GLY A 24 -6.87 -6.90 -2.58
C GLY A 24 -5.57 -6.13 -2.38
N GLN A 25 -4.44 -6.71 -2.79
CA GLN A 25 -3.13 -6.06 -2.70
C GLN A 25 -3.01 -4.83 -3.61
N ALA A 26 -3.48 -4.92 -4.85
CA ALA A 26 -3.51 -3.77 -5.77
C ALA A 26 -4.36 -2.62 -5.20
N ARG A 27 -5.55 -2.94 -4.66
CA ARG A 27 -6.42 -1.95 -4.01
C ARG A 27 -5.73 -1.26 -2.83
N TYR A 28 -5.02 -2.02 -2.00
CA TYR A 28 -4.27 -1.47 -0.88
C TYR A 28 -3.17 -0.50 -1.34
N ILE A 29 -2.38 -0.88 -2.35
CA ILE A 29 -1.32 -0.04 -2.91
C ILE A 29 -1.91 1.25 -3.50
N CYS A 30 -2.97 1.16 -4.30
CA CYS A 30 -3.63 2.36 -4.85
C CYS A 30 -4.15 3.29 -3.74
N LYS A 31 -4.69 2.73 -2.65
CA LYS A 31 -5.14 3.54 -1.51
C LYS A 31 -3.97 4.21 -0.78
N LEU A 32 -2.84 3.51 -0.65
CA LEU A 32 -1.63 4.05 -0.07
C LEU A 32 -1.08 5.21 -0.92
N GLU A 33 -1.05 5.06 -2.24
CA GLU A 33 -0.66 6.13 -3.17
C GLU A 33 -1.57 7.36 -3.06
N GLN A 34 -2.90 7.15 -3.00
CA GLN A 34 -3.86 8.25 -2.80
C GLN A 34 -3.62 8.99 -1.47
N ASN A 35 -3.42 8.24 -0.38
CA ASN A 35 -3.14 8.82 0.92
C ASN A 35 -1.81 9.59 0.92
N LEU A 36 -0.79 9.10 0.20
CA LEU A 36 0.49 9.78 0.04
C LEU A 36 0.34 11.10 -0.73
N GLN A 37 -0.49 11.13 -1.79
CA GLN A 37 -0.77 12.38 -2.51
C GLN A 37 -1.51 13.39 -1.63
N ALA A 38 -2.48 12.93 -0.84
CA ALA A 38 -3.17 13.78 0.12
C ALA A 38 -2.22 14.33 1.19
N LEU A 39 -1.32 13.49 1.72
CA LEU A 39 -0.30 13.90 2.69
C LEU A 39 0.64 14.95 2.11
N LYS A 40 1.11 14.79 0.87
CA LYS A 40 1.92 15.79 0.15
C LYS A 40 1.21 17.14 0.04
N ALA A 41 -0.07 17.12 -0.32
CA ALA A 41 -0.86 18.34 -0.45
C ALA A 41 -1.06 19.04 0.89
N GLU A 42 -1.40 18.30 1.95
CA GLU A 42 -1.57 18.88 3.30
C GLU A 42 -0.26 19.37 3.90
N ALA A 43 0.85 18.64 3.72
CA ALA A 43 2.18 19.08 4.15
C ALA A 43 2.55 20.42 3.49
N LYS A 44 2.34 20.53 2.17
CA LYS A 44 2.55 21.80 1.46
C LYS A 44 1.68 22.92 1.99
N ARG A 45 0.38 22.68 2.18
CA ARG A 45 -0.55 23.68 2.73
C ARG A 45 -0.14 24.13 4.14
N LEU A 46 0.34 23.20 4.97
CA LEU A 46 0.80 23.50 6.32
C LEU A 46 2.10 24.31 6.33
N THR A 47 3.03 24.01 5.42
CA THR A 47 4.25 24.79 5.16
C THR A 47 3.91 26.23 4.78
N GLU A 48 2.98 26.43 3.84
CA GLU A 48 2.51 27.77 3.44
C GLU A 48 1.92 28.54 4.64
N GLN A 49 1.08 27.88 5.46
CA GLN A 49 0.51 28.50 6.66
C GLN A 49 1.56 28.85 7.72
N ARG A 50 2.55 27.99 7.93
CA ARG A 50 3.69 28.25 8.83
C ARG A 50 4.46 29.48 8.36
N ASP A 51 4.72 29.59 7.05
CA ASP A 51 5.49 30.69 6.48
C ASP A 51 4.76 32.03 6.60
N ASP A 52 3.44 32.04 6.40
CA ASP A 52 2.61 33.22 6.64
C ASP A 52 2.64 33.65 8.11
N VAL A 53 2.54 32.71 9.04
CA VAL A 53 2.63 33.00 10.48
C VAL A 53 4.02 33.54 10.84
N ASN A 54 5.09 32.92 10.33
CA ASN A 54 6.46 33.38 10.54
C ASN A 54 6.66 34.80 10.01
N ARG A 55 6.11 35.13 8.84
CA ARG A 55 6.16 36.49 8.30
C ARG A 55 5.47 37.49 9.22
N ARG A 56 4.30 37.15 9.75
CA ARG A 56 3.58 38.02 10.71
C ARG A 56 4.34 38.19 12.02
N VAL A 57 4.96 37.11 12.51
CA VAL A 57 5.82 37.14 13.70
C VAL A 57 7.03 38.04 13.47
N LEU A 58 7.66 37.97 12.30
CA LEU A 58 8.78 38.83 11.94
C LEU A 58 8.39 40.32 11.93
N LEU A 59 7.28 40.66 11.27
CA LEU A 59 6.76 42.03 11.23
C LEU A 59 6.38 42.57 12.62
N ALA A 60 5.86 41.71 13.51
CA ALA A 60 5.56 42.10 14.89
C ALA A 60 6.85 42.37 15.69
N LYS A 61 7.88 41.54 15.51
CA LYS A 61 9.20 41.74 16.12
C LYS A 61 9.88 43.02 15.66
N GLU A 62 9.74 43.40 14.38
CA GLU A 62 10.20 44.68 13.86
C GLU A 62 9.54 45.89 14.55
N GLN A 63 8.31 45.71 15.03
CA GLN A 63 7.57 46.68 15.84
C GLN A 63 7.87 46.57 17.35
N LEU A 64 8.92 45.84 17.73
CA LEU A 64 9.32 45.58 19.12
C LEU A 64 8.22 44.89 19.95
N MET A 65 7.35 44.11 19.29
CA MET A 65 6.36 43.28 19.96
C MET A 65 6.90 41.87 20.19
N GLU A 66 6.60 41.32 21.36
CA GLU A 66 6.93 39.94 21.70
C GLU A 66 5.87 38.96 21.18
N PRO A 67 6.27 37.88 20.48
CA PRO A 67 5.35 36.84 20.06
C PRO A 67 4.71 36.13 21.26
N LEU A 68 3.43 35.77 21.12
CA LEU A 68 2.75 34.99 22.14
C LEU A 68 3.40 33.60 22.25
N LYS A 69 3.67 33.11 23.46
CA LYS A 69 4.24 31.77 23.71
C LYS A 69 3.46 30.63 23.02
N LYS A 70 2.14 30.77 22.89
CA LYS A 70 1.31 29.81 22.15
C LYS A 70 1.64 29.74 20.66
N ILE A 71 2.07 30.84 20.05
CA ILE A 71 2.46 30.92 18.64
C ILE A 71 3.83 30.27 18.46
N GLU A 72 4.78 30.54 19.36
CA GLU A 72 6.09 29.86 19.36
C GLU A 72 5.93 28.34 19.45
N GLY A 73 5.17 27.86 20.46
CA GLY A 73 4.93 26.43 20.60
C GLY A 73 4.11 25.82 19.46
N TRP A 74 3.24 26.59 18.80
CA TRP A 74 2.54 26.12 17.59
C TRP A 74 3.50 25.96 16.42
N LEU A 75 4.39 26.93 16.18
CA LEU A 75 5.41 26.87 15.14
C LEU A 75 6.35 25.67 15.32
N GLU A 76 6.78 25.39 16.55
CA GLU A 76 7.61 24.22 16.86
C GLU A 76 6.92 22.89 16.52
N ARG A 77 5.64 22.75 16.87
CA ARG A 77 4.86 21.54 16.55
C ARG A 77 4.66 21.39 15.05
N VAL A 78 4.29 22.47 14.37
CA VAL A 78 4.10 22.46 12.91
C VAL A 78 5.38 22.10 12.18
N GLU A 79 6.52 22.64 12.61
CA GLU A 79 7.82 22.29 12.03
C GLU A 79 8.15 20.81 12.22
N LYS A 80 7.81 20.23 13.38
CA LYS A 80 7.95 18.79 13.62
C LYS A 80 7.04 17.97 12.70
N ASP A 81 5.76 18.34 12.61
CA ASP A 81 4.76 17.63 11.82
C ASP A 81 5.11 17.66 10.31
N ILE A 82 5.62 18.80 9.81
CA ILE A 82 6.12 18.93 8.44
C ILE A 82 7.29 17.98 8.20
N LYS A 83 8.29 17.94 9.09
CA LYS A 83 9.45 17.04 8.96
C LYS A 83 9.05 15.56 8.97
N GLU A 84 8.12 15.19 9.84
CA GLU A 84 7.61 13.82 9.90
C GLU A 84 6.88 13.46 8.60
N ALA A 85 6.06 14.38 8.06
CA ALA A 85 5.40 14.17 6.77
C ALA A 85 6.40 14.06 5.61
N GLU A 86 7.43 14.91 5.58
CA GLU A 86 8.50 14.87 4.57
C GLU A 86 9.26 13.54 4.59
N GLN A 87 9.61 13.04 5.80
CA GLN A 87 10.25 11.73 5.96
C GLN A 87 9.37 10.60 5.43
N ILE A 88 8.08 10.59 5.79
CA ILE A 88 7.12 9.59 5.28
C ILE A 88 7.05 9.66 3.75
N ILE A 89 7.04 10.87 3.19
CA ILE A 89 6.98 11.09 1.75
C ILE A 89 8.23 10.57 1.03
N GLU A 90 9.41 10.76 1.63
CA GLU A 90 10.68 10.29 1.10
C GLU A 90 10.79 8.75 1.16
N ASP A 91 10.32 8.13 2.23
CA ASP A 91 10.41 6.67 2.42
C ASP A 91 9.34 5.89 1.63
N ALA A 92 8.24 6.55 1.26
CA ALA A 92 7.08 5.88 0.65
C ALA A 92 7.39 5.11 -0.66
N PRO A 93 8.19 5.61 -1.62
CA PRO A 93 8.50 4.87 -2.85
C PRO A 93 9.18 3.53 -2.58
N ALA A 94 10.10 3.47 -1.61
CA ALA A 94 10.80 2.23 -1.24
C ALA A 94 9.82 1.24 -0.61
N GLN A 95 8.92 1.71 0.26
CA GLN A 95 7.90 0.86 0.89
C GLN A 95 6.89 0.32 -0.13
N ILE A 96 6.40 1.17 -1.04
CA ILE A 96 5.49 0.76 -2.12
C ILE A 96 6.16 -0.26 -3.03
N ASN A 97 7.42 -0.04 -3.43
CA ASN A 97 8.16 -0.98 -4.26
C ASN A 97 8.35 -2.34 -3.56
N ASN A 98 8.67 -2.35 -2.26
CA ASN A 98 8.76 -3.57 -1.47
C ASN A 98 7.41 -4.31 -1.39
N LEU A 99 6.30 -3.59 -1.24
CA LEU A 99 4.96 -4.19 -1.26
C LEU A 99 4.66 -4.81 -2.64
N CYS A 100 5.00 -4.13 -3.74
CA CYS A 100 4.84 -4.66 -5.10
C CYS A 100 5.66 -5.95 -5.31
N LEU A 101 6.91 -5.97 -4.86
CA LEU A 101 7.82 -7.12 -5.04
C LEU A 101 7.51 -8.29 -4.09
N GLY A 102 7.03 -8.00 -2.86
CA GLY A 102 6.67 -9.00 -1.86
C GLY A 102 5.35 -9.74 -2.14
N GLY A 103 4.48 -9.19 -2.99
CA GLY A 103 3.22 -9.81 -3.41
C GLY A 103 3.34 -10.84 -4.54
N TYR A 104 4.32 -10.65 -5.42
CA TYR A 104 4.40 -11.43 -6.66
C TYR A 104 4.97 -12.86 -6.45
N PHE A 105 5.60 -13.13 -5.29
CA PHE A 105 6.24 -14.41 -4.99
C PHE A 105 6.23 -14.80 -3.51
N SER A 106 5.10 -14.70 -2.80
CA SER A 106 5.00 -15.53 -1.60
C SER A 106 5.01 -16.99 -2.05
N LYS A 107 6.10 -17.70 -1.74
CA LYS A 107 6.26 -19.12 -2.05
C LYS A 107 5.07 -19.95 -1.54
N SER A 108 4.23 -19.45 -0.64
CA SER A 108 3.05 -20.14 -0.13
C SER A 108 1.90 -20.24 -1.13
N CYS A 109 1.65 -19.25 -2.00
CA CYS A 109 0.51 -19.31 -2.93
C CYS A 109 0.74 -20.32 -4.07
N CYS A 110 1.98 -20.39 -4.58
CA CYS A 110 2.34 -21.27 -5.69
C CYS A 110 2.92 -22.64 -5.27
N SER A 111 3.43 -22.81 -4.04
CA SER A 111 4.06 -24.09 -3.63
C SER A 111 3.06 -25.19 -3.28
N SER A 112 1.84 -24.86 -2.83
CA SER A 112 0.80 -25.85 -2.53
C SER A 112 0.43 -26.71 -3.76
N TYR A 113 0.56 -26.16 -4.98
CA TYR A 113 0.32 -26.90 -6.22
C TYR A 113 1.40 -27.97 -6.50
N LYS A 114 2.66 -27.76 -6.07
CA LYS A 114 3.75 -28.72 -6.34
C LYS A 114 3.79 -29.89 -5.35
N PHE A 115 3.09 -29.80 -4.22
CA PHE A 115 3.04 -30.89 -3.25
C PHE A 115 1.91 -31.90 -3.52
N GLY A 116 0.78 -31.46 -4.08
CA GLY A 116 -0.37 -32.33 -4.39
C GLY A 116 -0.16 -33.32 -5.54
N LYS A 117 0.85 -33.11 -6.41
CA LYS A 117 1.08 -33.95 -7.59
C LYS A 117 1.92 -35.22 -7.32
N LYS A 118 2.42 -35.42 -6.10
CA LYS A 118 3.27 -36.58 -5.74
C LYS A 118 2.55 -37.72 -5.00
N SER A 119 1.24 -37.61 -4.72
CA SER A 119 0.54 -38.60 -3.88
C SER A 119 -0.60 -39.37 -4.56
N SER A 120 -0.78 -39.29 -5.88
CA SER A 120 -1.84 -40.02 -6.59
C SER A 120 -1.29 -41.00 -7.63
N THR A 121 -0.46 -41.94 -7.17
CA THR A 121 -0.25 -43.21 -7.87
C THR A 121 -0.58 -44.32 -6.88
N LYS A 122 -1.88 -44.63 -6.76
CA LYS A 122 -2.36 -45.89 -6.19
C LYS A 122 -3.53 -46.38 -7.03
N ASP A 123 -3.26 -47.47 -7.73
CA ASP A 123 -4.19 -48.28 -8.51
C ASP A 123 -5.39 -48.76 -7.71
N TYR A 124 -6.59 -48.71 -8.31
CA TYR A 124 -7.66 -49.64 -7.97
C TYR A 124 -8.39 -50.10 -9.24
N LYS A 125 -8.27 -51.41 -9.49
CA LYS A 125 -9.10 -52.21 -10.41
C LYS A 125 -10.59 -52.00 -10.12
N LYS A 126 -11.43 -51.97 -11.16
CA LYS A 126 -12.86 -52.28 -10.99
C LYS A 126 -13.42 -53.08 -12.17
N ILE A 127 -14.06 -54.18 -11.78
CA ILE A 127 -14.61 -55.29 -12.54
C ILE A 127 -15.89 -54.87 -13.27
N HIS A 128 -16.09 -55.44 -14.46
CA HIS A 128 -17.27 -55.33 -15.31
C HIS A 128 -18.55 -55.85 -14.65
N ILE A 129 -19.65 -55.14 -14.88
CA ILE A 129 -20.93 -55.76 -15.28
C ILE A 129 -21.25 -55.15 -16.65
#